data_AF-A0A821X2Y6-F1
#
_entry.id   AF-A0A821X2Y6-F1
#
_cell.length_a   1.000
_cell.length_b   1.000
_cell.length_c   1.000
_cell.angle_alpha   90.00
_cell.angle_beta   90.00
_cell.angle_gamma   90.00
#
_symmetry.space_group_name_H-M   'P 1'
#
loop_
_entity.id
_entity.type
_entity.pdbx_description
1 polymer ?
#
loop_
_entity_poly.entity_id
_entity_poly.type
_entity_poly.pdbx_seq_one_letter_code
_entity_poly.pdbx_strand_id
1 'polypeptide(L)'
;CVCLAGCSSGYTNGPLPSSGFSGPTAFGYWDDLYIYAGTSQSVYYGTTGTYPNRNLVFEFYMAHFGAPNLYYRFQIVFFEATPNVVRYLYYQASDSGVSCTIGVQSSGTGPSMTYSVNTAGSVPAGSSTT
;
A
#
# COMPACT_ATOMS: atom_id res chain seq x y z
N CYS A 1 -2.83 -2.05 2.39
CA CYS A 1 -2.44 -0.79 3.07
C CYS A 1 -1.93 -1.13 4.48
N VAL A 2 -1.32 -0.17 5.19
CA VAL A 2 -0.97 -0.28 6.62
C VAL A 2 -1.66 0.85 7.36
N CYS A 3 -2.59 0.52 8.26
CA CYS A 3 -3.43 1.45 9.02
C CYS A 3 -3.23 1.25 10.52
N LEU A 4 -3.16 2.35 11.26
CA LEU A 4 -3.11 2.35 12.72
C LEU A 4 -4.47 2.84 13.25
N ALA A 5 -5.00 2.17 14.27
CA ALA A 5 -6.35 2.34 14.87
C ALA A 5 -7.51 1.63 14.14
N GLY A 6 -7.89 2.05 12.94
CA GLY A 6 -9.06 1.48 12.24
C GLY A 6 -8.91 1.48 10.73
N CYS A 7 -9.04 0.28 10.14
CA CYS A 7 -8.99 0.06 8.70
C CYS A 7 -10.40 -0.03 8.12
N SER A 8 -10.56 0.38 6.86
CA SER A 8 -11.83 0.23 6.14
C SER A 8 -12.21 -1.24 5.99
N SER A 9 -13.51 -1.53 6.11
CA SER A 9 -14.11 -2.81 5.71
C SER A 9 -14.64 -2.77 4.26
N GLY A 10 -14.46 -1.66 3.56
CA GLY A 10 -14.88 -1.49 2.18
C GLY A 10 -13.94 -2.20 1.21
N TYR A 11 -14.53 -2.79 0.18
CA TYR A 11 -13.86 -3.50 -0.92
C TYR A 11 -13.63 -2.60 -2.15
N THR A 12 -13.92 -1.30 -2.06
CA THR A 12 -13.67 -0.35 -3.14
C THR A 12 -12.70 0.71 -2.67
N ASN A 13 -11.72 1.04 -3.51
CA ASN A 13 -10.86 2.18 -3.29
C ASN A 13 -11.56 3.50 -3.66
N GLY A 14 -10.96 4.61 -3.26
CA GLY A 14 -11.49 5.95 -3.55
C GLY A 14 -10.47 7.05 -3.24
N PRO A 15 -10.81 8.33 -3.48
CA PRO A 15 -9.92 9.44 -3.18
C PRO A 15 -9.62 9.55 -1.68
N LEU A 16 -8.45 10.10 -1.36
CA LEU A 16 -8.07 10.43 0.02
C LEU A 16 -8.42 11.91 0.32
N PRO A 17 -8.75 12.26 1.59
CA PRO A 17 -8.86 11.36 2.72
C PRO A 17 -10.13 10.50 2.62
N SER A 18 -10.03 9.24 3.03
CA SER A 18 -11.17 8.33 3.07
C SER A 18 -11.65 8.16 4.51
N SER A 19 -12.92 8.47 4.77
CA SER A 19 -13.55 8.35 6.09
C SER A 19 -13.61 6.92 6.63
N GLY A 20 -13.41 5.91 5.78
CA GLY A 20 -13.33 4.51 6.17
C GLY A 20 -12.07 4.14 6.97
N PHE A 21 -11.06 5.02 7.00
CA PHE A 21 -9.84 4.82 7.79
C PHE A 21 -9.76 5.88 8.90
N SER A 22 -9.94 5.48 10.14
CA SER A 22 -10.08 6.41 11.28
C SER A 22 -8.75 6.97 11.78
N GLY A 23 -7.61 6.38 11.40
CA GLY A 23 -6.28 6.81 11.83
C GLY A 23 -5.24 6.86 10.71
N PRO A 24 -3.97 7.11 11.06
CA PRO A 24 -2.88 7.22 10.10
C PRO A 24 -2.76 5.97 9.25
N THR A 25 -2.75 6.15 7.94
CA THR A 25 -2.76 5.04 6.98
C THR A 25 -1.84 5.32 5.79
N ALA A 26 -1.02 4.33 5.47
CA ALA A 26 -0.19 4.26 4.26
C ALA A 26 -0.85 3.33 3.24
N PHE A 27 -1.18 3.87 2.07
CA PHE A 27 -1.83 3.18 0.97
C PHE A 27 -0.80 2.90 -0.14
N GLY A 28 -0.18 1.71 -0.10
CA GLY A 28 0.74 1.29 -1.16
C GLY A 28 0.02 0.75 -2.41
N TYR A 29 -1.15 0.14 -2.23
CA TYR A 29 -2.04 -0.31 -3.30
C TYR A 29 -3.40 -0.60 -2.67
N TRP A 30 -4.16 0.44 -2.33
CA TRP A 30 -5.48 0.21 -1.73
C TRP A 30 -6.47 -0.17 -2.81
N ASP A 31 -6.89 -1.43 -2.77
CA ASP A 31 -8.00 -2.02 -3.50
C ASP A 31 -8.42 -3.34 -2.80
N ASP A 32 -9.29 -4.13 -3.42
CA ASP A 32 -9.74 -5.45 -2.95
C ASP A 32 -8.68 -6.55 -3.17
N LEU A 33 -7.54 -6.44 -2.48
CA LEU A 33 -6.47 -7.44 -2.55
C LEU A 33 -6.74 -8.64 -1.64
N TYR A 34 -6.46 -9.83 -2.15
CA TYR A 34 -6.79 -11.11 -1.54
C TYR A 34 -5.62 -12.11 -1.58
N ILE A 35 -5.50 -12.92 -0.53
CA ILE A 35 -4.58 -14.06 -0.45
C ILE A 35 -5.39 -15.33 -0.65
N TYR A 36 -5.18 -15.99 -1.77
CA TYR A 36 -5.80 -17.26 -2.12
C TYR A 36 -5.11 -18.43 -1.40
N ALA A 37 -5.92 -19.31 -0.80
CA ALA A 37 -5.44 -20.52 -0.14
C ALA A 37 -4.65 -21.41 -1.11
N GLY A 38 -3.57 -22.03 -0.60
CA GLY A 38 -2.71 -22.91 -1.41
C GLY A 38 -1.77 -22.19 -2.39
N THR A 39 -1.65 -20.86 -2.30
CA THR A 39 -0.69 -20.08 -3.08
C THR A 39 0.49 -19.60 -2.22
N SER A 40 1.52 -19.05 -2.84
CA SER A 40 2.65 -18.40 -2.16
C SER A 40 2.38 -16.94 -1.80
N GLN A 41 1.14 -16.45 -1.95
CA GLN A 41 0.75 -15.09 -1.59
C GLN A 41 0.87 -14.88 -0.08
N SER A 42 1.37 -13.72 0.33
CA SER A 42 1.81 -13.46 1.69
C SER A 42 1.93 -11.97 1.98
N VAL A 43 1.91 -11.63 3.27
CA VAL A 43 2.39 -10.34 3.77
C VAL A 43 3.52 -10.62 4.75
N TYR A 44 4.71 -10.08 4.47
CA TYR A 44 5.86 -10.12 5.38
C TYR A 44 6.11 -8.74 5.94
N TYR A 45 6.66 -8.68 7.15
CA TYR A 45 7.21 -7.45 7.70
C TYR A 45 8.48 -7.72 8.48
N GLY A 46 9.34 -6.71 8.55
CA GLY A 46 10.58 -6.80 9.28
C GLY A 46 11.31 -5.46 9.32
N THR A 47 12.32 -5.38 10.18
CA THR A 47 13.22 -4.24 10.24
C THR A 47 14.54 -4.58 9.56
N THR A 48 15.10 -3.61 8.84
CA THR A 48 16.45 -3.69 8.26
C THR A 48 17.30 -2.55 8.81
N GLY A 49 18.63 -2.69 8.72
CA GLY A 49 19.56 -1.70 9.25
C GLY A 49 19.80 -1.84 10.76
N THR A 50 20.42 -0.82 11.34
CA THR A 50 20.80 -0.79 12.76
C THR A 50 20.44 0.55 13.38
N TYR A 51 20.14 0.59 14.67
CA TYR A 51 19.84 1.84 15.38
C TYR A 51 20.95 2.88 15.17
N PRO A 52 20.64 4.18 14.94
CA PRO A 52 19.30 4.78 14.84
C PRO A 52 18.71 4.84 13.41
N ASN A 53 19.25 4.08 12.46
CA ASN A 53 18.92 4.13 11.03
C ASN A 53 18.24 2.84 10.54
N ARG A 54 17.18 2.39 11.22
CA ARG A 54 16.42 1.22 10.77
C ARG A 54 15.30 1.62 9.81
N ASN A 55 14.92 0.68 8.95
CA ASN A 55 13.72 0.79 8.12
C ASN A 55 12.75 -0.32 8.49
N LEU A 56 11.48 0.02 8.73
CA LEU A 56 10.41 -0.96 8.83
C LEU A 56 9.83 -1.19 7.43
N VAL A 57 9.89 -2.43 6.96
CA VAL A 57 9.44 -2.83 5.62
C VAL A 57 8.26 -3.77 5.78
N PHE A 58 7.16 -3.47 5.09
CA PHE A 58 6.09 -4.42 4.80
C PHE A 58 6.20 -4.81 3.34
N GLU A 59 6.24 -6.10 3.03
CA GLU A 59 6.15 -6.63 1.67
C GLU A 59 4.82 -7.36 1.49
N PHE A 60 4.07 -6.95 0.47
CA PHE A 60 2.82 -7.56 0.07
C PHE A 60 3.07 -8.36 -1.21
N TYR A 61 2.56 -9.58 -1.27
CA TYR A 61 2.42 -10.37 -2.49
C TYR A 61 1.04 -11.01 -2.50
N MET A 62 0.13 -10.47 -3.31
CA MET A 62 -1.31 -10.79 -3.27
C MET A 62 -1.89 -10.80 -4.70
N ALA A 63 -3.14 -11.24 -4.85
CA ALA A 63 -3.90 -11.04 -6.09
C ALA A 63 -5.12 -10.14 -5.86
N HIS A 64 -5.81 -9.74 -6.94
CA HIS A 64 -7.09 -9.06 -6.85
C HIS A 64 -8.21 -10.06 -6.53
N PHE A 65 -9.17 -9.68 -5.69
CA PHE A 65 -10.35 -10.48 -5.41
C PHE A 65 -11.20 -10.67 -6.68
N GLY A 66 -11.54 -11.92 -7.01
CA GLY A 66 -12.27 -12.25 -8.24
C GLY A 66 -11.43 -12.25 -9.51
N ALA A 67 -10.14 -11.88 -9.45
CA ALA A 67 -9.19 -11.95 -10.56
C ALA A 67 -7.85 -12.54 -10.09
N PRO A 68 -7.80 -13.87 -9.80
CA PRO A 68 -6.65 -14.53 -9.17
C PRO A 68 -5.36 -14.53 -10.02
N ASN A 69 -5.47 -14.18 -11.30
CA ASN A 69 -4.36 -14.05 -12.24
C ASN A 69 -3.74 -12.64 -12.28
N LEU A 70 -4.34 -11.65 -11.60
CA LEU A 70 -3.75 -10.33 -11.42
C LEU A 70 -3.01 -10.29 -10.09
N TYR A 71 -1.68 -10.25 -10.16
CA TYR A 71 -0.80 -10.24 -9.00
C TYR A 71 -0.22 -8.85 -8.74
N TYR A 72 0.02 -8.59 -7.45
CA TYR A 72 0.55 -7.35 -6.92
C TYR A 72 1.62 -7.68 -5.90
N ARG A 73 2.86 -7.28 -6.18
CA ARG A 73 4.00 -7.39 -5.29
C ARG A 73 4.59 -6.01 -5.07
N PHE A 74 4.48 -5.49 -3.85
CA PHE A 74 4.97 -4.16 -3.52
C PHE A 74 5.41 -4.08 -2.06
N GLN A 75 6.22 -3.06 -1.76
CA GLN A 75 6.64 -2.76 -0.41
C GLN A 75 6.13 -1.41 0.07
N ILE A 76 5.91 -1.30 1.38
CA ILE A 76 5.72 -0.06 2.12
C ILE A 76 6.88 0.06 3.10
N VAL A 77 7.66 1.12 3.00
CA VAL A 77 8.87 1.34 3.80
C VAL A 77 8.74 2.61 4.63
N PHE A 78 8.94 2.47 5.94
CA PHE A 78 9.03 3.58 6.90
C PHE A 78 10.48 3.72 7.37
N PHE A 79 10.95 4.95 7.49
CA PHE A 79 12.36 5.26 7.80
C PHE A 79 12.48 5.84 9.22
N GLU A 80 13.25 5.20 10.10
CA GLU A 80 13.50 5.70 11.45
C GLU A 80 14.28 7.03 11.43
N ALA A 81 15.29 7.12 10.57
CA ALA A 81 16.13 8.32 10.42
C ALA A 81 15.46 9.47 9.67
N THR A 82 14.29 9.24 9.05
CA THR A 82 13.57 10.23 8.26
C THR A 82 12.08 10.09 8.54
N PRO A 83 11.60 10.60 9.69
CA PRO A 83 10.20 10.49 10.07
C PRO A 83 9.29 11.21 9.07
N ASN A 84 8.02 10.82 9.05
CA ASN A 84 6.97 11.36 8.14
C ASN A 84 7.18 11.07 6.65
N VAL A 85 8.15 10.21 6.30
CA VAL A 85 8.36 9.73 4.93
C VAL A 85 7.98 8.26 4.83
N VAL A 86 7.22 7.92 3.79
CA VAL A 86 6.86 6.55 3.45
C VAL A 86 7.26 6.32 2.00
N ARG A 87 7.95 5.22 1.69
CA ARG A 87 8.28 4.85 0.32
C ARG A 87 7.49 3.62 -0.12
N TYR A 88 6.98 3.68 -1.33
CA TYR A 88 6.33 2.57 -2.01
C TYR A 88 7.24 2.06 -3.13
N LEU A 89 7.49 0.74 -3.18
CA LEU A 89 8.24 0.09 -4.26
C LEU A 89 7.37 -0.96 -4.92
N TYR A 90 7.28 -0.96 -6.25
CA TYR A 90 6.43 -1.88 -7.00
C TYR A 90 7.30 -2.87 -7.77
N TYR A 91 7.27 -4.14 -7.35
CA TYR A 91 7.95 -5.23 -8.06
C TYR A 91 7.03 -5.86 -9.11
N GLN A 92 5.73 -5.86 -8.85
CA GLN A 92 4.70 -6.33 -9.76
C GLN A 92 3.39 -5.59 -9.47
N ALA A 93 2.72 -5.10 -10.51
CA ALA A 93 1.36 -4.58 -10.46
C ALA A 93 0.71 -4.89 -11.82
N SER A 94 -0.10 -5.96 -11.88
CA SER A 94 -0.51 -6.55 -13.16
C SER A 94 -1.29 -5.62 -14.07
N ASP A 95 -2.01 -4.66 -13.49
CA ASP A 95 -2.79 -3.63 -14.18
C ASP A 95 -2.13 -2.24 -14.10
N SER A 96 -0.92 -2.14 -13.52
CA SER A 96 -0.16 -0.90 -13.37
C SER A 96 -0.95 0.30 -12.80
N GLY A 97 -1.85 0.07 -11.84
CA GLY A 97 -2.54 1.16 -11.13
C GLY A 97 -3.92 1.54 -11.69
N VAL A 98 -4.46 0.76 -12.64
CA VAL A 98 -5.80 0.97 -13.21
C VAL A 98 -6.89 1.07 -12.14
N SER A 99 -6.82 0.22 -11.12
CA SER A 99 -7.73 0.23 -9.97
C SER A 99 -6.89 0.15 -8.70
N CYS A 100 -6.70 1.32 -8.07
CA CYS A 100 -6.15 1.45 -6.72
C CYS A 100 -6.10 2.91 -6.29
N THR A 101 -5.96 3.09 -4.98
CA THR A 101 -5.54 4.36 -4.39
C THR A 101 -4.16 4.22 -3.76
N ILE A 102 -3.28 5.17 -4.06
CA ILE A 102 -1.92 5.24 -3.53
C ILE A 102 -1.72 6.60 -2.87
N GLY A 103 -1.16 6.60 -1.66
CA GLY A 103 -0.94 7.82 -0.90
C GLY A 103 -0.85 7.58 0.60
N VAL A 104 -1.05 8.64 1.38
CA VAL A 104 -1.07 8.60 2.85
C VAL A 104 -2.18 9.51 3.37
N GLN A 105 -2.77 9.16 4.52
CA GLN A 105 -3.65 10.06 5.27
C GLN A 105 -3.37 9.98 6.77
N SER A 106 -3.59 11.07 7.49
CA SER A 106 -3.48 11.11 8.95
C SER A 106 -4.77 10.64 9.65
N SER A 107 -5.92 10.84 9.02
CA SER A 107 -7.24 10.45 9.55
C SER A 107 -8.28 10.44 8.44
N GLY A 108 -9.50 10.00 8.75
CA GLY A 108 -10.62 9.97 7.82
C GLY A 108 -11.08 11.33 7.30
N THR A 109 -10.62 12.43 7.92
CA THR A 109 -10.86 13.81 7.49
C THR A 109 -9.57 14.52 7.04
N GLY A 110 -8.46 13.79 6.95
CA GLY A 110 -7.15 14.30 6.56
C GLY A 110 -6.28 14.76 7.73
N PRO A 111 -5.18 15.49 7.46
CA PRO A 111 -4.64 15.78 6.12
C PRO A 111 -4.24 14.50 5.35
N SER A 112 -4.15 14.60 4.02
CA SER A 112 -3.75 13.48 3.14
C SER A 112 -2.87 13.97 1.99
N MET A 113 -2.05 13.05 1.48
CA MET A 113 -1.31 13.22 0.23
C MET A 113 -1.64 12.04 -0.69
N THR A 114 -2.18 12.36 -1.86
CA THR A 114 -2.59 11.37 -2.86
C THR A 114 -1.56 11.34 -3.98
N TYR A 115 -1.02 10.17 -4.28
CA TYR A 115 -0.17 9.97 -5.44
C TYR A 115 -1.00 9.66 -6.68
N SER A 116 -1.91 8.67 -6.59
CA SER A 116 -2.80 8.31 -7.70
C SER A 116 -4.09 7.67 -7.21
N VAL A 117 -5.14 7.79 -8.03
CA VAL A 117 -6.43 7.11 -7.87
C VAL A 117 -6.86 6.62 -9.24
N ASN A 118 -7.07 5.31 -9.40
CA ASN A 118 -7.59 4.69 -10.63
C ASN A 118 -6.91 5.22 -11.91
N THR A 119 -5.58 5.23 -11.91
CA THR A 119 -4.77 5.86 -12.95
C THR A 119 -3.88 4.81 -13.59
N ALA A 120 -4.27 4.34 -14.77
CA ALA A 120 -3.49 3.38 -15.54
C ALA A 120 -2.06 3.90 -15.81
N GLY A 121 -1.06 3.06 -15.57
CA GLY A 121 0.34 3.41 -15.78
C GLY A 121 0.98 4.20 -14.65
N SER A 122 0.29 4.44 -13.52
CA SER A 122 0.87 5.18 -12.38
C SER A 122 1.97 4.40 -11.65
N VAL A 123 1.93 3.07 -11.70
CA VAL A 123 2.86 2.18 -10.97
C VAL A 123 3.34 0.99 -11.80
N PRO A 124 4.13 1.22 -12.87
CA PRO A 124 4.72 0.13 -13.63
C PRO A 124 5.68 -0.69 -12.75
N ALA A 125 5.88 -1.97 -13.09
CA ALA A 125 6.83 -2.81 -12.38
C ALA A 125 8.25 -2.19 -12.43
N GLY A 126 8.93 -2.19 -11.27
CA GLY A 126 10.21 -1.54 -11.05
C GLY A 126 10.12 -0.07 -10.60
N SER A 127 8.91 0.52 -10.54
CA SER A 127 8.75 1.91 -10.09
C SER A 127 8.78 2.06 -8.57
N SER A 128 8.99 3.30 -8.12
CA SER A 128 8.86 3.70 -6.72
C SER A 128 8.31 5.11 -6.59
N THR A 129 7.59 5.39 -5.51
CA THR A 129 7.14 6.75 -5.13
C THR A 129 7.36 6.97 -3.62
N THR A 130 7.44 8.22 -3.18
CA THR A 130 7.72 8.63 -1.80
C THR A 130 6.86 9.82 -1.41
#